data_AF-A0ABD6X507-F1
#
_entry.id   AF-A0ABD6X507-F1
#
_cell.length_a   1.000
_cell.length_b   1.000
_cell.length_c   1.000
_cell.angle_alpha   90.00
_cell.angle_beta   90.00
_cell.angle_gamma   90.00
#
_symmetry.space_group_name_H-M   'P 1'
#
loop_
_entity.id
_entity.type
_entity.pdbx_description
1 polymer ?
#
loop_
_entity_poly.entity_id
_entity_poly.type
_entity_poly.pdbx_seq_one_letter_code
_entity_poly.pdbx_strand_id
1 'polypeptide(L)'
;MKRIFSWLSAAAFLFSSSSFAAINFNQNIIVSGSNNGSVSRSVSVCVLNPFTKIFAEAGITEAQARRNVSLACQRDQGSNSIFCEESKARCHQSQLWNGDQTSGNSGELIIYNMRNQAGRTVTITDNIADLSNVQFDNTLESFEIPVGWTVRFYEDKNFSGGYYTRTAGKYNADGFMNKISSIQIMQR
;
A
#
# COMPACT_ATOMS: atom_id res chain seq x y z
N MET A 1 8.50 68.30 22.52
CA MET A 1 7.15 67.90 22.06
C MET A 1 7.18 67.66 20.55
N LYS A 2 6.38 66.68 20.10
CA LYS A 2 6.05 66.27 18.71
C LYS A 2 6.97 65.27 17.98
N ARG A 3 6.44 64.04 17.99
CA ARG A 3 6.69 62.82 17.22
C ARG A 3 6.59 63.06 15.70
N ILE A 4 7.19 62.18 14.88
CA ILE A 4 6.53 61.43 13.78
C ILE A 4 7.41 60.22 13.40
N PHE A 5 6.78 59.05 13.33
CA PHE A 5 7.29 57.77 12.78
C PHE A 5 7.32 57.83 11.25
N SER A 6 8.29 57.18 10.60
CA SER A 6 8.11 56.64 9.24
C SER A 6 8.92 55.36 9.06
N TRP A 7 8.21 54.28 8.75
CA TRP A 7 8.72 52.98 8.33
C TRP A 7 9.11 53.04 6.85
N LEU A 8 10.17 52.32 6.46
CA LEU A 8 10.27 51.76 5.11
C LEU A 8 10.99 50.40 5.18
N SER A 9 10.20 49.36 4.94
CA SER A 9 10.61 47.97 4.69
C SER A 9 11.06 47.78 3.24
N ALA A 10 11.63 46.58 2.99
CA ALA A 10 11.95 45.92 1.71
C ALA A 10 13.45 45.97 1.36
N ALA A 11 14.11 44.88 0.96
CA ALA A 11 13.60 43.79 0.14
C ALA A 11 14.10 42.40 0.59
N ALA A 12 13.19 41.43 0.58
CA ALA A 12 13.48 40.02 0.64
C ALA A 12 14.03 39.56 -0.72
N PHE A 13 15.26 39.04 -0.75
CA PHE A 13 15.74 38.26 -1.88
C PHE A 13 15.23 36.83 -1.74
N LEU A 14 14.18 36.52 -2.50
CA LEU A 14 13.70 35.18 -2.75
C LEU A 14 14.65 34.51 -3.77
N PHE A 15 15.45 33.55 -3.33
CA PHE A 15 15.97 32.51 -4.20
C PHE A 15 15.36 31.17 -3.75
N SER A 16 14.20 30.84 -4.33
CA SER A 16 13.60 29.51 -4.20
C SER A 16 14.21 28.58 -5.25
N SER A 17 15.34 27.94 -4.92
CA SER A 17 15.76 26.73 -5.61
C SER A 17 15.31 25.52 -4.80
N SER A 18 14.03 25.18 -4.88
CA SER A 18 13.53 23.92 -4.35
C SER A 18 13.96 22.79 -5.27
N SER A 19 15.18 22.28 -5.07
CA SER A 19 15.58 20.99 -5.65
C SER A 19 14.89 19.90 -4.84
N PHE A 20 13.77 19.40 -5.36
CA PHE A 20 13.10 18.24 -4.78
C PHE A 20 13.86 16.98 -5.20
N ALA A 21 14.81 16.54 -4.37
CA ALA A 21 15.27 15.16 -4.43
C ALA A 21 14.22 14.30 -3.72
N ALA A 22 13.34 13.65 -4.50
CA ALA A 22 12.46 12.61 -3.98
C ALA A 22 13.31 11.37 -3.69
N ILE A 23 13.46 11.02 -2.42
CA ILE A 23 14.01 9.71 -2.05
C ILE A 23 12.88 8.71 -2.24
N ASN A 24 12.95 7.92 -3.30
CA ASN A 24 12.03 6.83 -3.54
C ASN A 24 12.50 5.64 -2.68
N PHE A 25 11.89 5.45 -1.51
CA PHE A 25 12.14 4.27 -0.68
C PHE A 25 11.45 3.06 -1.33
N ASN A 26 12.11 2.47 -2.33
CA ASN A 26 11.70 1.17 -2.83
C ASN A 26 12.40 0.10 -1.99
N GLN A 27 11.87 -0.19 -0.80
CA GLN A 27 12.49 -1.16 0.11
C GLN A 27 11.41 -2.03 0.77
N ASN A 28 11.44 -3.33 0.49
CA ASN A 28 10.83 -4.33 1.36
C ASN A 28 11.64 -4.36 2.67
N ILE A 29 11.06 -3.83 3.76
CA ILE A 29 11.67 -3.93 5.09
C ILE A 29 11.45 -5.34 5.60
N ILE A 30 12.50 -6.16 5.65
CA ILE A 30 12.45 -7.51 6.24
C ILE A 30 12.59 -7.37 7.77
N VAL A 31 11.52 -7.70 8.49
CA VAL A 31 11.51 -7.75 9.96
C VAL A 31 11.65 -9.20 10.41
N SER A 32 12.85 -9.61 10.80
CA SER A 32 13.11 -10.95 11.35
C SER A 32 12.59 -11.03 12.79
N GLY A 33 11.33 -11.47 12.96
CA GLY A 33 10.72 -11.72 14.27
C GLY A 33 10.00 -13.06 14.30
N SER A 34 10.51 -14.00 15.09
CA SER A 34 9.87 -15.29 15.34
C SER A 34 8.77 -15.11 16.39
N ASN A 35 7.52 -14.92 15.97
CA ASN A 35 6.36 -15.08 16.84
C ASN A 35 5.16 -15.58 16.03
N ASN A 36 4.58 -16.68 16.51
CA ASN A 36 3.55 -17.47 15.85
C ASN A 36 2.15 -16.84 16.05
N GLY A 37 2.01 -15.55 15.70
CA GLY A 37 0.77 -14.79 15.83
C GLY A 37 0.79 -13.54 14.95
N SER A 38 -0.27 -13.36 14.16
CA SER A 38 -0.44 -12.25 13.22
C SER A 38 -0.61 -10.91 13.95
N VAL A 39 0.50 -10.30 14.39
CA VAL A 39 0.49 -8.94 14.92
C VAL A 39 0.78 -7.98 13.77
N SER A 40 -0.26 -7.33 13.23
CA SER A 40 -0.09 -6.18 12.34
C SER A 40 0.52 -5.04 13.17
N ARG A 41 1.84 -4.87 13.10
CA ARG A 41 2.53 -3.71 13.68
C ARG A 41 2.95 -2.81 12.54
N SER A 42 2.46 -1.58 12.52
CA SER A 42 2.98 -0.58 11.59
C SER A 42 4.35 -0.10 12.08
N VAL A 43 5.34 0.00 11.19
CA VAL A 43 6.61 0.69 11.46
C VAL A 43 6.62 1.98 10.68
N SER A 44 6.97 3.07 11.35
CA SER A 44 7.14 4.37 10.73
C SER A 44 8.60 4.59 10.39
N VAL A 45 8.90 5.01 9.17
CA VAL A 45 10.23 5.46 8.75
C VAL A 45 10.16 6.96 8.54
N CYS A 46 11.01 7.70 9.25
CA CYS A 46 11.08 9.15 9.19
C CYS A 46 12.42 9.60 8.64
N VAL A 47 12.38 10.69 7.87
CA VAL A 47 13.54 11.22 7.15
C VAL A 47 13.72 12.69 7.45
N LEU A 48 14.96 13.07 7.73
CA LEU A 48 15.42 14.46 7.78
C LEU A 48 16.47 14.67 6.70
N ASN A 49 16.37 15.78 5.99
CA ASN A 49 17.30 16.14 4.92
C ASN A 49 17.86 17.55 5.16
N PRO A 50 18.75 17.73 6.17
CA PRO A 50 19.61 18.90 6.20
C PRO A 50 20.48 18.94 4.93
N PHE A 51 20.82 20.13 4.45
CA PHE A 51 21.36 20.40 3.11
C PHE A 51 22.45 19.46 2.57
N THR A 52 23.27 18.87 3.45
CA THR A 52 24.45 18.08 3.08
C THR A 52 24.29 16.58 3.26
N LYS A 53 23.25 16.10 3.98
CA LYS A 53 23.12 14.69 4.34
C LYS A 53 21.68 14.31 4.67
N ILE A 54 21.29 13.12 4.23
CA ILE A 54 20.00 12.52 4.56
C ILE A 54 20.17 11.64 5.79
N PHE A 55 19.23 11.76 6.73
CA PHE A 55 19.07 10.87 7.87
C PHE A 55 17.73 10.17 7.76
N ALA A 56 17.71 8.84 7.90
CA ALA A 56 16.49 8.05 7.90
C ALA A 56 16.53 7.08 9.07
N GLU A 57 15.48 7.06 9.89
CA GLU A 57 15.37 6.16 11.02
C GLU A 57 13.94 5.62 11.17
N ALA A 58 13.85 4.44 11.77
CA ALA A 58 12.59 3.73 11.95
C ALA A 58 12.13 3.73 13.41
N GLY A 59 10.83 3.54 13.62
CA GLY A 59 10.22 3.41 14.94
C GLY A 59 8.88 2.67 14.90
N ILE A 60 8.55 2.01 16.00
CA ILE A 60 7.25 1.31 16.16
C ILE A 60 6.04 2.26 16.15
N THR A 61 6.27 3.55 16.36
CA THR A 61 5.30 4.64 16.21
C THR A 61 5.96 5.78 15.45
N GLU A 62 5.17 6.64 14.82
CA GLU A 62 5.70 7.82 14.12
C GLU A 62 6.49 8.73 15.08
N ALA A 63 5.98 8.97 16.29
CA ALA A 63 6.67 9.75 17.31
C ALA A 63 8.05 9.15 17.67
N GLN A 64 8.15 7.82 17.75
CA GLN A 64 9.44 7.17 18.00
C GLN A 64 10.39 7.33 16.81
N ALA A 65 9.90 7.17 15.58
CA ALA A 65 10.70 7.32 14.37
C ALA A 65 11.20 8.76 14.21
N ARG A 66 10.36 9.76 14.52
CA ARG A 66 10.71 11.19 14.55
C ARG A 66 11.83 11.48 15.56
N ARG A 67 11.71 10.96 16.79
CA ARG A 67 12.76 11.06 17.81
C ARG A 67 14.07 10.43 17.34
N ASN A 68 14.02 9.22 16.81
CA ASN A 68 15.21 8.49 16.36
C ASN A 68 15.96 9.26 15.27
N VAL A 69 15.24 9.75 14.23
CA VAL A 69 15.87 10.49 13.12
C VAL A 69 16.42 11.84 13.57
N SER A 70 15.70 12.54 14.47
CA SER A 70 16.13 13.81 15.09
C SER A 70 17.44 13.62 15.86
N LEU A 71 17.52 12.60 16.72
CA LEU A 71 18.74 12.29 17.47
C LEU A 71 19.90 11.90 16.56
N ALA A 72 19.65 11.14 15.50
CA ALA A 72 20.69 10.79 14.52
C ALA A 72 21.22 12.05 13.80
N CYS A 73 20.34 12.94 13.38
CA CYS A 73 20.69 14.22 12.76
C CYS A 73 21.47 15.13 13.72
N GLN A 74 21.03 15.29 14.97
CA GLN A 74 21.68 16.17 15.95
C GLN A 74 23.07 15.67 16.36
N ARG A 75 23.31 14.36 16.41
CA ARG A 75 24.63 13.79 16.68
C ARG A 75 25.67 14.16 15.60
N ASP A 76 25.22 14.40 14.38
CA ASP A 76 26.08 14.70 13.23
C ASP A 76 26.18 16.22 12.97
N GLN A 77 25.05 16.93 13.06
CA GLN A 77 24.94 18.36 12.73
C GLN A 77 25.08 19.30 13.94
N GLY A 78 25.18 18.74 15.15
CA GLY A 78 25.24 19.49 16.40
C GLY A 78 23.90 19.57 17.13
N SER A 79 23.97 19.62 18.45
CA SER A 79 22.81 19.72 19.34
C SER A 79 21.97 20.96 19.04
N ASN A 80 20.65 20.82 19.05
CA ASN A 80 19.69 21.89 18.78
C ASN A 80 19.80 22.52 17.37
N SER A 81 20.26 21.76 16.37
CA SER A 81 20.19 22.20 14.97
C SER A 81 18.73 22.34 14.51
N ILE A 82 18.37 23.50 13.97
CA ILE A 82 17.03 23.83 13.44
C ILE A 82 16.59 22.87 12.30
N PHE A 83 17.54 22.24 11.63
CA PHE A 83 17.27 21.28 10.55
C PHE A 83 17.01 19.87 11.07
N CYS A 84 17.27 19.64 12.36
CA CYS A 84 17.14 18.34 13.00
C CYS A 84 15.95 18.24 13.96
N GLU A 85 15.03 19.21 13.96
CA GLU A 85 13.82 19.12 14.77
C GLU A 85 12.92 17.94 14.35
N GLU A 86 12.32 17.26 15.31
CA GLU A 86 11.37 16.16 15.08
C GLU A 86 10.19 16.57 14.20
N SER A 87 9.75 17.83 14.32
CA SER A 87 8.66 18.44 13.56
C SER A 87 8.96 18.54 12.06
N LYS A 88 10.25 18.60 11.69
CA LYS A 88 10.71 18.73 10.30
C LYS A 88 10.86 17.39 9.60
N ALA A 89 10.79 16.29 10.34
CA ALA A 89 10.90 14.96 9.76
C ALA A 89 9.70 14.67 8.85
N ARG A 90 9.96 14.09 7.67
CA ARG A 90 8.94 13.54 6.81
C ARG A 90 8.82 12.05 7.08
N CYS A 91 7.64 11.61 7.48
CA CYS A 91 7.42 10.25 7.91
C CYS A 91 6.50 9.51 6.96
N HIS A 92 6.83 8.25 6.72
CA HIS A 92 6.01 7.30 6.02
C HIS A 92 5.73 6.13 6.95
N GLN A 93 4.45 5.91 7.24
CA GLN A 93 4.02 4.73 7.97
C GLN A 93 3.98 3.56 6.99
N SER A 94 4.87 2.59 7.19
CA SER A 94 4.78 1.30 6.54
C SER A 94 3.82 0.42 7.35
N GLN A 95 2.81 -0.13 6.67
CA GLN A 95 2.17 -1.34 7.16
C GLN A 95 3.22 -2.44 6.95
N LEU A 96 3.81 -2.98 8.03
CA LEU A 96 4.73 -4.11 7.87
C LEU A 96 3.92 -5.29 7.35
N TRP A 97 4.12 -5.59 6.08
CA TRP A 97 3.57 -6.78 5.46
C TRP A 97 4.36 -7.99 5.95
N ASN A 98 3.86 -8.66 6.98
CA ASN A 98 4.29 -10.02 7.31
C ASN A 98 3.41 -11.01 6.54
N GLY A 99 3.51 -10.95 5.22
CA GLY A 99 2.87 -11.91 4.35
C GLY A 99 3.95 -12.59 3.53
N ASP A 100 4.02 -13.91 3.70
CA ASP A 100 4.17 -14.85 2.60
C ASP A 100 3.68 -14.26 1.27
N GLN A 101 4.36 -14.60 0.18
CA GLN A 101 4.07 -14.14 -1.19
C GLN A 101 2.72 -14.71 -1.67
N THR A 102 1.62 -14.36 -1.01
CA THR A 102 0.28 -14.87 -1.27
C THR A 102 -0.81 -13.82 -0.96
N SER A 103 -0.61 -12.54 -1.30
CA SER A 103 -1.76 -11.63 -1.53
C SER A 103 -1.34 -10.41 -2.35
N GLY A 104 -1.66 -10.46 -3.64
CA GLY A 104 -1.88 -9.24 -4.40
C GLY A 104 -3.12 -8.57 -3.82
N ASN A 105 -2.93 -7.49 -3.06
CA ASN A 105 -4.01 -6.55 -2.86
C ASN A 105 -4.17 -5.72 -4.15
N SER A 106 -4.39 -6.39 -5.28
CA SER A 106 -5.13 -5.77 -6.37
C SER A 106 -6.49 -5.49 -5.76
N GLY A 107 -6.96 -4.24 -5.74
CA GLY A 107 -8.32 -3.90 -5.31
C GLY A 107 -9.40 -4.44 -6.26
N GLU A 108 -9.11 -5.56 -6.91
CA GLU A 108 -9.77 -6.13 -8.07
C GLU A 108 -9.75 -7.65 -7.92
N LEU A 109 -10.87 -8.30 -8.25
CA LEU A 109 -10.95 -9.76 -8.35
C LEU A 109 -10.16 -10.22 -9.59
N ILE A 110 -9.26 -11.18 -9.44
CA ILE A 110 -8.52 -11.76 -10.58
C ILE A 110 -8.84 -13.25 -10.67
N ILE A 111 -9.13 -13.71 -11.89
CA ILE A 111 -9.36 -15.13 -12.19
C ILE A 111 -8.28 -15.67 -13.14
N TYR A 112 -7.93 -16.95 -12.97
CA TYR A 112 -6.81 -17.62 -13.61
C TYR A 112 -7.24 -18.96 -14.21
N ASN A 113 -6.70 -19.28 -15.38
CA ASN A 113 -7.03 -20.53 -16.08
C ASN A 113 -6.11 -21.71 -15.73
N MET A 114 -5.18 -21.50 -14.81
CA MET A 114 -4.38 -22.56 -14.21
C MET A 114 -4.45 -22.45 -12.69
N ARG A 115 -4.14 -23.54 -12.00
CA ARG A 115 -4.01 -23.58 -10.53
C ARG A 115 -2.90 -22.65 -10.03
N ASN A 116 -2.98 -22.29 -8.74
CA ASN A 116 -1.99 -21.51 -7.99
C ASN A 116 -1.70 -20.13 -8.61
N GLN A 117 -2.74 -19.43 -9.05
CA GLN A 117 -2.68 -18.08 -9.61
C GLN A 117 -1.73 -17.95 -10.80
N ALA A 118 -1.76 -18.94 -11.70
CA ALA A 118 -0.89 -19.01 -12.87
C ALA A 118 -1.68 -18.96 -14.20
N GLY A 119 -0.94 -18.82 -15.30
CA GLY A 119 -1.51 -18.85 -16.64
C GLY A 119 -2.13 -17.54 -17.09
N ARG A 120 -3.14 -17.63 -17.97
CA ARG A 120 -3.90 -16.49 -18.48
C ARG A 120 -4.85 -15.99 -17.40
N THR A 121 -4.94 -14.66 -17.30
CA THR A 121 -5.74 -13.99 -16.29
C THR A 121 -6.82 -13.10 -16.90
N VAL A 122 -7.88 -12.87 -16.13
CA VAL A 122 -8.87 -11.82 -16.37
C VAL A 122 -9.10 -11.07 -15.06
N THR A 123 -9.04 -9.75 -15.12
CA THR A 123 -9.41 -8.88 -14.01
C THR A 123 -10.90 -8.57 -14.09
N ILE A 124 -11.61 -8.74 -12.97
CA ILE A 124 -13.04 -8.57 -12.83
C ILE A 124 -13.29 -7.37 -11.92
N THR A 125 -13.64 -6.23 -12.51
CA THR A 125 -13.96 -5.00 -11.77
C THR A 125 -15.44 -4.89 -11.44
N ASP A 126 -16.31 -5.57 -12.19
CA ASP A 126 -17.77 -5.51 -12.07
C ASP A 126 -18.40 -6.89 -12.34
N ASN A 127 -19.71 -7.01 -12.13
CA ASN A 127 -20.44 -8.25 -12.38
C ASN A 127 -20.35 -8.64 -13.87
N ILE A 128 -20.06 -9.92 -14.14
CA ILE A 128 -20.02 -10.46 -15.50
C ILE A 128 -21.11 -11.52 -15.64
N ALA A 129 -22.15 -11.20 -16.40
CA ALA A 129 -23.28 -12.09 -16.68
C ALA A 129 -22.93 -13.23 -17.66
N ASP A 130 -21.87 -13.09 -18.46
CA ASP A 130 -21.44 -14.11 -19.40
C ASP A 130 -19.92 -14.03 -19.62
N LEU A 131 -19.19 -15.03 -19.11
CA LEU A 131 -17.73 -15.11 -19.21
C LEU A 131 -17.23 -15.41 -20.62
N SER A 132 -18.09 -15.84 -21.55
CA SER A 132 -17.69 -16.02 -22.95
C SER A 132 -17.37 -14.70 -23.64
N ASN A 133 -17.94 -13.58 -23.16
CA ASN A 133 -17.63 -12.22 -23.63
C ASN A 133 -16.18 -11.82 -23.36
N VAL A 134 -15.54 -12.41 -22.35
CA VAL A 134 -14.11 -12.24 -22.02
C VAL A 134 -13.29 -13.47 -22.37
N GLN A 135 -13.86 -14.39 -23.15
CA GLN A 135 -13.25 -15.65 -23.59
C GLN A 135 -12.70 -16.47 -22.41
N PHE A 136 -13.42 -16.51 -21.29
CA PHE A 136 -13.00 -17.19 -20.05
C PHE A 136 -14.07 -18.15 -19.51
N ASP A 137 -15.09 -18.42 -20.32
CA ASP A 137 -16.16 -19.35 -20.00
C ASP A 137 -15.61 -20.75 -19.75
N ASN A 138 -15.98 -21.38 -18.64
CA ASN A 138 -15.59 -22.75 -18.32
C ASN A 138 -14.06 -22.99 -18.31
N THR A 139 -13.25 -21.97 -18.00
CA THR A 139 -11.79 -22.11 -17.88
C THR A 139 -11.22 -21.79 -16.50
N LEU A 140 -12.05 -21.37 -15.54
CA LEU A 140 -11.60 -20.96 -14.22
C LEU A 140 -10.97 -22.14 -13.44
N GLU A 141 -9.71 -21.99 -13.02
CA GLU A 141 -9.01 -22.97 -12.17
C GLU A 141 -8.46 -22.39 -10.86
N SER A 142 -8.15 -21.09 -10.79
CA SER A 142 -7.83 -20.40 -9.53
C SER A 142 -8.22 -18.93 -9.57
N PHE A 143 -8.30 -18.29 -8.41
CA PHE A 143 -8.71 -16.89 -8.28
C PHE A 143 -8.10 -16.22 -7.05
N GLU A 144 -8.14 -14.89 -7.05
CA GLU A 144 -7.72 -14.01 -5.97
C GLU A 144 -8.81 -12.96 -5.72
N ILE A 145 -9.37 -12.97 -4.50
CA ILE A 145 -10.43 -12.04 -4.08
C ILE A 145 -9.83 -11.00 -3.10
N PRO A 146 -10.05 -9.69 -3.31
CA PRO A 146 -9.58 -8.65 -2.42
C PRO A 146 -10.16 -8.75 -1.01
N VAL A 147 -9.44 -8.19 -0.02
CA VAL A 147 -9.93 -8.09 1.36
C VAL A 147 -11.22 -7.27 1.41
N GLY A 148 -12.21 -7.77 2.16
CA GLY A 148 -13.54 -7.15 2.29
C GLY A 148 -14.56 -7.60 1.23
N TRP A 149 -14.10 -8.20 0.13
CA TRP A 149 -15.01 -8.62 -0.94
C TRP A 149 -15.67 -9.97 -0.65
N THR A 150 -16.92 -10.10 -1.11
CA THR A 150 -17.63 -11.37 -1.23
C THR A 150 -18.06 -11.56 -2.66
N VAL A 151 -17.68 -12.68 -3.26
CA VAL A 151 -17.91 -12.99 -4.68
C VAL A 151 -18.67 -14.29 -4.80
N ARG A 152 -19.61 -14.34 -5.75
CA ARG A 152 -20.34 -15.55 -6.11
C ARG A 152 -20.04 -15.94 -7.56
N PHE A 153 -19.60 -17.18 -7.74
CA PHE A 153 -19.34 -17.82 -9.03
C PHE A 153 -20.52 -18.72 -9.38
N TYR A 154 -21.08 -18.57 -10.57
CA TYR A 154 -22.26 -19.29 -11.04
C TYR A 154 -21.91 -20.23 -12.20
N GLU A 155 -22.46 -21.45 -12.17
CA GLU A 155 -22.23 -22.44 -13.22
C GLU A 155 -22.82 -22.01 -14.56
N ASP A 156 -23.98 -21.34 -14.54
CA ASP A 156 -24.65 -20.88 -15.74
C ASP A 156 -24.48 -19.36 -15.96
N LYS A 157 -24.85 -18.92 -17.16
CA LYS A 157 -24.89 -17.51 -17.53
C LYS A 157 -25.99 -16.76 -16.78
N ASN A 158 -25.90 -15.43 -16.76
CA ASN A 158 -26.86 -14.51 -16.17
C ASN A 158 -27.13 -14.76 -14.67
N PHE A 159 -26.10 -15.15 -13.92
CA PHE A 159 -26.16 -15.38 -12.48
C PHE A 159 -27.17 -16.47 -12.07
N SER A 160 -27.24 -17.54 -12.86
CA SER A 160 -28.18 -18.65 -12.68
C SER A 160 -27.47 -19.99 -12.43
N GLY A 161 -28.24 -21.05 -12.18
CA GLY A 161 -27.69 -22.39 -11.92
C GLY A 161 -27.10 -22.56 -10.52
N GLY A 162 -26.23 -23.58 -10.39
CA GLY A 162 -25.45 -23.82 -9.17
C GLY A 162 -24.47 -22.68 -8.90
N TYR A 163 -24.14 -22.44 -7.62
CA TYR A 163 -23.25 -21.34 -7.25
C TYR A 163 -22.30 -21.65 -6.11
N TYR A 164 -21.19 -20.92 -6.07
CA TYR A 164 -20.13 -21.01 -5.07
C TYR A 164 -19.79 -19.60 -4.57
N THR A 165 -19.96 -19.36 -3.26
CA THR A 165 -19.62 -18.08 -2.65
C THR A 165 -18.25 -18.17 -1.97
N ARG A 166 -17.41 -17.15 -2.18
CA ARG A 166 -16.07 -17.05 -1.60
C ARG A 166 -15.82 -15.63 -1.12
N THR A 167 -15.06 -15.52 -0.05
CA THR A 167 -14.58 -14.27 0.52
C THR A 167 -13.14 -14.02 0.09
N ALA A 168 -12.56 -12.92 0.58
CA ALA A 168 -11.16 -12.56 0.40
C ALA A 168 -10.16 -13.72 0.55
N GLY A 169 -9.18 -13.75 -0.35
CA GLY A 169 -8.07 -14.71 -0.32
C GLY A 169 -7.71 -15.27 -1.70
N LYS A 170 -6.66 -16.09 -1.71
CA LYS A 170 -6.19 -16.85 -2.88
C LYS A 170 -6.65 -18.29 -2.79
N TYR A 171 -7.28 -18.80 -3.84
CA TYR A 171 -7.83 -20.15 -3.83
C TYR A 171 -7.70 -20.81 -5.20
N ASN A 172 -7.51 -22.13 -5.18
CA ASN A 172 -7.87 -22.96 -6.32
C ASN A 172 -9.40 -23.13 -6.34
N ALA A 173 -9.99 -23.28 -7.52
CA ALA A 173 -11.42 -23.48 -7.71
C ALA A 173 -11.88 -24.93 -7.41
N ASP A 174 -11.28 -25.57 -6.41
CA ASP A 174 -11.52 -26.97 -6.08
C ASP A 174 -13.02 -27.22 -5.85
N GLY A 175 -13.56 -28.22 -6.56
CA GLY A 175 -14.99 -28.56 -6.59
C GLY A 175 -15.80 -27.92 -7.73
N PHE A 176 -15.29 -26.86 -8.38
CA PHE A 176 -16.03 -26.13 -9.42
C PHE A 176 -15.16 -25.62 -10.59
N MET A 177 -13.98 -26.21 -10.77
CA MET A 177 -13.09 -25.90 -11.89
C MET A 177 -13.80 -26.10 -13.22
N ASN A 178 -13.52 -25.21 -14.18
CA ASN A 178 -13.99 -25.31 -15.56
C ASN A 178 -15.51 -25.43 -15.72
N LYS A 179 -16.28 -24.90 -14.76
CA LYS A 179 -17.76 -24.90 -14.78
C LYS A 179 -18.40 -23.52 -14.75
N ILE A 180 -17.63 -22.48 -14.46
CA ILE A 180 -18.19 -21.16 -14.17
C ILE A 180 -18.42 -20.38 -15.46
N SER A 181 -19.64 -19.84 -15.58
CA SER A 181 -20.07 -19.06 -16.75
C SER A 181 -20.50 -17.63 -16.40
N SER A 182 -20.74 -17.30 -15.12
CA SER A 182 -20.98 -15.92 -14.68
C SER A 182 -20.49 -15.63 -13.25
N ILE A 183 -20.20 -14.37 -12.94
CA ILE A 183 -19.61 -13.93 -11.66
C ILE A 183 -20.29 -12.67 -11.15
N GLN A 184 -20.71 -12.68 -9.88
CA GLN A 184 -21.31 -11.54 -9.21
C GLN A 184 -20.49 -11.13 -7.97
N ILE A 185 -20.14 -9.85 -7.88
CA ILE A 185 -19.55 -9.22 -6.70
C ILE A 185 -20.71 -8.80 -5.80
N MET A 186 -20.82 -9.47 -4.65
CA MET A 186 -21.92 -9.27 -3.71
C MET A 186 -21.66 -8.10 -2.77
N GLN A 187 -20.39 -7.94 -2.35
CA GLN A 187 -19.95 -6.91 -1.41
C GLN A 187 -18.52 -6.51 -1.72
N ARG A 188 -18.19 -5.24 -1.46
CA ARG A 188 -16.84 -4.68 -1.42
C ARG A 188 -16.56 -4.10 -0.04
#